data_AF-A0A853MFN7-F1
#
_entry.id   AF-A0A853MFN7-F1
#
_cell.length_a   1.000
_cell.length_b   1.000
_cell.length_c   1.000
_cell.angle_alpha   90.00
_cell.angle_beta   90.00
_cell.angle_gamma   90.00
#
_symmetry.space_group_name_H-M   'P 1'
#
loop_
_entity.id
_entity.type
_entity.pdbx_description
1 polymer ?
#
loop_
_entity_poly.entity_id
_entity_poly.type
_entity_poly.pdbx_seq_one_letter_code
_entity_poly.pdbx_strand_id
1 'polypeptide(L)' 'MVETEFSQVRFHGDREKAKKVYEGIKPLTAQDVADVIFFCATRPAHVNINQVILMPVDQASATLVNRQN' A
#
# COMPACT_ATOMS: atom_id res chain seq x y z
N MET A 1 -1.22 2.30 -3.21
CA MET A 1 -0.28 1.37 -3.85
C MET A 1 0.74 1.04 -2.80
N VAL A 2 1.06 -0.24 -2.66
CA VAL A 2 2.00 -0.74 -1.65
C VAL A 2 3.15 -1.43 -2.39
N GLU A 3 4.38 -1.04 -2.10
CA GLU A 3 5.56 -1.66 -2.69
C GLU A 3 5.95 -2.91 -1.91
N THR A 4 5.73 -4.06 -2.55
CA THR A 4 6.02 -5.40 -2.02
C THR A 4 6.36 -6.34 -3.18
N GLU A 5 6.70 -7.58 -2.87
CA GLU A 5 6.91 -8.66 -3.85
C GLU A 5 5.69 -8.92 -4.75
N PHE A 6 4.49 -8.42 -4.40
CA PHE A 6 3.28 -8.59 -5.20
C PHE A 6 3.46 -8.16 -6.66
N SER A 7 4.12 -7.03 -6.91
CA SER A 7 4.31 -6.54 -8.29
C SER A 7 5.28 -7.42 -9.07
N GLN A 8 6.28 -8.02 -8.43
CA GLN A 8 7.17 -8.98 -9.11
C GLN A 8 6.40 -10.23 -9.54
N VAL A 9 5.53 -10.76 -8.65
CA VAL A 9 4.67 -11.91 -8.96
C VAL A 9 3.69 -11.57 -10.09
N ARG A 10 3.01 -10.41 -10.00
CA ARG A 10 2.06 -9.93 -11.01
C ARG A 10 2.67 -9.83 -12.40
N PHE A 11 3.94 -9.42 -12.49
CA PHE A 11 4.65 -9.29 -13.76
C PHE A 11 5.59 -10.48 -14.05
N HIS A 12 5.33 -11.65 -13.45
CA HIS A 12 6.03 -12.91 -13.76
C HIS A 12 7.56 -12.81 -13.64
N GLY A 13 8.05 -12.05 -12.66
CA GLY A 13 9.47 -11.82 -12.42
C GLY A 13 10.08 -10.66 -13.21
N ASP A 14 9.32 -9.94 -14.04
CA ASP A 14 9.78 -8.73 -14.74
C ASP A 14 9.91 -7.56 -13.74
N ARG A 15 11.11 -7.45 -13.15
CA ARG A 15 11.45 -6.46 -12.12
C ARG A 15 11.35 -5.02 -12.62
N GLU A 16 11.66 -4.78 -13.89
CA GLU A 16 11.64 -3.42 -14.45
C GLU A 16 10.19 -2.94 -14.65
N LYS A 17 9.30 -3.81 -15.13
CA LYS A 17 7.86 -3.49 -15.12
C LYS A 17 7.31 -3.33 -13.72
N ALA A 18 7.74 -4.16 -12.77
CA ALA A 18 7.30 -4.06 -11.38
C ALA A 18 7.69 -2.72 -10.74
N LYS A 19 8.92 -2.23 -10.96
CA LYS A 19 9.37 -0.92 -10.45
C LYS A 19 8.57 0.26 -11.03
N LYS A 20 8.28 0.23 -12.34
CA LYS A 20 7.54 1.30 -13.04
C LYS A 20 6.15 1.58 -12.46
N VAL A 21 5.55 0.59 -11.81
CA VAL A 21 4.27 0.76 -11.10
C VAL A 21 4.35 1.92 -10.09
N TYR A 22 5.47 2.03 -9.38
CA TYR A 22 5.68 2.96 -8.27
C TYR A 22 6.46 4.22 -8.65
N GLU A 23 6.84 4.37 -9.92
CA GLU A 23 7.62 5.51 -10.39
C GLU A 23 6.87 6.84 -10.21
N GLY A 24 7.55 7.86 -9.68
CA GLY A 24 6.94 9.18 -9.45
C GLY A 24 5.92 9.21 -8.32
N ILE A 25 5.84 8.21 -7.43
CA ILE A 25 5.00 8.28 -6.22
C ILE A 25 5.78 7.84 -4.99
N LYS A 26 5.29 8.21 -3.81
CA LYS A 26 5.68 7.60 -2.54
C LYS A 26 4.68 6.50 -2.18
N PRO A 27 4.93 5.22 -2.52
CA PRO A 27 4.02 4.14 -2.17
C PRO A 27 4.04 3.88 -0.66
N LEU A 28 3.05 3.12 -0.19
CA LEU A 28 3.13 2.50 1.12
C LEU A 28 4.17 1.38 1.10
N THR A 29 4.71 1.07 2.25
CA THR A 29 5.65 -0.02 2.50
C THR A 29 4.94 -1.17 3.23
N ALA A 30 5.62 -2.32 3.32
CA ALA A 30 5.15 -3.42 4.16
C ALA A 30 5.03 -3.01 5.64
N GLN A 31 5.89 -2.09 6.11
CA GLN A 31 5.86 -1.59 7.48
C GLN A 31 4.60 -0.77 7.76
N ASP A 32 4.19 0.10 6.83
CA ASP A 32 2.97 0.90 6.99
C ASP A 32 1.72 0.02 7.17
N VAL A 33 1.67 -1.11 6.46
CA VAL A 33 0.58 -2.09 6.60
C VAL A 33 0.66 -2.83 7.94
N ALA A 34 1.86 -3.24 8.35
CA ALA A 34 2.09 -3.91 9.63
C ALA A 34 1.68 -3.03 10.83
N ASP A 35 2.00 -1.74 10.76
CA ASP A 35 1.65 -0.78 11.82
C ASP A 35 0.14 -0.59 11.94
N VAL A 36 -0.59 -0.55 10.83
CA VAL A 36 -2.06 -0.48 10.85
C VAL A 36 -2.67 -1.77 11.42
N ILE A 37 -2.12 -2.95 11.09
CA ILE A 37 -2.57 -4.22 11.68
C ILE A 37 -2.33 -4.21 13.19
N PHE A 38 -1.14 -3.81 13.63
CA PHE A 38 -0.80 -3.72 15.04
C PHE A 38 -1.71 -2.73 15.77
N PHE A 39 -1.99 -1.57 15.17
CA PHE A 39 -2.95 -0.62 15.69
C PHE A 39 -4.33 -1.27 15.90
N CYS A 40 -4.85 -2.00 14.90
CA CYS A 40 -6.14 -2.66 15.01
C CYS A 40 -6.17 -3.74 16.10
N ALA A 41 -5.11 -4.55 16.19
CA ALA A 41 -5.02 -5.65 17.16
C ALA A 41 -4.83 -5.17 18.61
N THR A 42 -4.35 -3.95 18.82
CA THR A 42 -4.02 -3.41 20.15
C THR A 42 -5.12 -2.53 20.74
N ARG A 43 -6.28 -2.41 20.09
CA ARG A 43 -7.38 -1.61 20.64
C ARG A 43 -7.92 -2.25 21.94
N PRO A 44 -8.47 -1.45 22.88
CA PRO A 44 -9.15 -1.98 24.06
C PRO A 44 -10.26 -2.98 23.68
N ALA A 45 -10.54 -3.95 24.55
CA ALA A 45 -11.46 -5.06 24.25
C ALA A 45 -12.90 -4.66 23.84
N HIS A 46 -13.34 -3.44 24.17
CA HIS A 46 -14.66 -2.92 23.80
C HIS A 46 -14.66 -2.17 22.44
N VAL A 47 -13.52 -2.08 21.77
CA VAL A 47 -13.35 -1.35 20.51
C VAL A 47 -13.21 -2.36 19.37
N ASN A 48 -14.02 -2.20 18.34
CA ASN A 48 -13.96 -3.01 17.14
C ASN A 48 -13.79 -2.13 15.89
N ILE A 49 -12.78 -2.43 15.07
CA ILE A 49 -12.54 -1.76 13.79
C ILE A 49 -13.04 -2.67 12.67
N ASN A 50 -14.17 -2.30 12.07
CA ASN A 50 -14.80 -3.12 11.02
C ASN A 50 -14.01 -3.11 9.70
N GLN A 51 -13.46 -1.95 9.33
CA GLN A 51 -12.79 -1.76 8.04
C GLN A 51 -11.78 -0.64 8.12
N VAL A 52 -10.62 -0.85 7.47
CA VAL A 52 -9.64 0.19 7.20
C VAL A 52 -9.38 0.22 5.69
N ILE A 53 -9.48 1.39 5.08
CA ILE A 53 -9.03 1.63 3.72
C ILE A 53 -7.74 2.45 3.82
N LEU A 54 -6.63 1.85 3.40
CA LEU A 54 -5.31 2.46 3.46
C LEU A 54 -4.75 2.69 2.06
N MET A 55 -4.35 3.93 1.77
CA MET A 55 -3.76 4.33 0.50
C MET A 55 -2.62 5.34 0.76
N PRO A 56 -1.56 5.38 -0.08
CA PRO A 56 -0.59 6.45 -0.04
C PRO A 56 -1.27 7.77 -0.43
N VAL A 57 -0.76 8.89 0.07
CA VAL A 57 -1.32 10.23 -0.21
C VAL A 57 -1.38 10.52 -1.71
N ASP A 58 -0.41 10.02 -2.47
CA ASP A 58 -0.38 10.16 -3.93
C ASP A 58 -1.49 9.36 -4.66
N GLN A 59 -2.29 8.56 -3.96
CA GLN A 59 -3.39 7.78 -4.55
C GLN A 59 -4.74 8.16 -3.92
N ALA A 60 -5.64 8.71 -4.74
CA ALA A 60 -7.01 9.02 -4.33
C ALA A 60 -7.99 7.86 -4.57
N SER A 61 -7.75 7.03 -5.60
CA SER A 61 -8.59 5.86 -5.91
C SER A 61 -7.79 4.80 -6.67
N ALA A 62 -8.43 3.68 -7.01
CA ALA A 62 -7.80 2.62 -7.82
C ALA A 62 -7.33 3.12 -9.19
N THR A 63 -7.94 4.18 -9.74
CA THR A 63 -7.66 4.72 -11.08
C THR A 63 -7.04 6.11 -11.06
N LEU A 64 -7.02 6.80 -9.91
CA LEU A 64 -6.51 8.17 -9.79
C LEU A 64 -5.26 8.20 -8.90
N VAL A 65 -4.12 8.46 -9.53
CA VAL A 65 -2.80 8.53 -8.90
C VAL A 65 -2.10 9.81 -9.37
N ASN A 66 -1.65 10.63 -8.42
CA ASN A 66 -0.85 11.82 -8.66
C ASN A 66 0.63 11.43 -8.70
N ARG A 67 1.28 11.52 -9.87
CA ARG A 67 2.73 11.27 -10.00
C ARG A 67 3.49 12.59 -9.94
N GLN A 68 4.44 12.68 -9.01
CA GLN A 68 5.33 13.81 -8.80
C GLN A 68 6.35 13.82 -9.94
N ASN A 69 6.22 14.80 -10.84
CA ASN A 69 7.14 15.06 -11.96
C ASN A 69 8.22 16.05 -11.55
#